data_AF-A0A931P6S4-F1
#
_entry.id   AF-A0A931P6S4-F1
#
_cell.length_a   1.000
_cell.length_b   1.000
_cell.length_c   1.000
_cell.angle_alpha   90.00
_cell.angle_beta   90.00
_cell.angle_gamma   90.00
#
_symmetry.space_group_name_H-M   'P 1'
#
loop_
_entity.id
_entity.type
_entity.pdbx_description
1 polymer ?
#
loop_
_entity_poly.entity_id
_entity_poly.type
_entity_poly.pdbx_seq_one_letter_code
_entity_poly.pdbx_strand_id
1 'polypeptide(L)'
;MGSNAFNSEHDPLSGDSVWNDEIACLMADSVFHFADDQQKELNPADTTTAFHSHQGMGHIDKYVLTSVLGTGGMGIVFRAFDPSEDCDVCVKLMSHTLKDKRNARLRFEREASMLRMVRHHNVVRLLQQGNVKLENGTSLPWMAMSLAPGRPLDKLLKKEGRFAENRILWIGKELTRGLAAIHEAGIVHRDLKPSNLIVDENSDRLSIIDFGLARPLRNSTMITRSDQLLGTPAYMSPEQFKGAPPDHRTDLYSVGVILYTMAAGIPPFVANDWSALRNRVMTGKAEPVDQLRPDLSEGLRQLIHTLLEKNPARRLASAVAVVHALESVEPKVESAAHDPSAWCRVILADDDEQFGKAAIHRMKLKGVAMRQALTPFELFRMISEKPGPDAVLVDMAYGDHDGMDVVRQLREERPELPVLVLTSARSIDKAVAAMKLGCKDFLCKPLEDDNLARVIRDTIVPNDRTDA
;
A
#
# COMPACT_ATOMS: atom_id res chain seq x y z
N MET A 1 0.41 53.53 -53.65
CA MET A 1 0.45 54.41 -52.48
C MET A 1 -0.65 53.97 -51.53
N GLY A 2 -0.31 53.64 -50.28
CA GLY A 2 -1.16 53.59 -49.08
C GLY A 2 -2.27 52.52 -49.04
N SER A 3 -2.18 51.43 -48.28
CA SER A 3 -2.32 51.31 -46.80
C SER A 3 -3.78 51.35 -46.30
N ASN A 4 -4.36 50.19 -45.94
CA ASN A 4 -4.48 49.76 -44.53
C ASN A 4 -5.33 48.48 -44.39
N ALA A 5 -4.82 47.57 -43.56
CA ALA A 5 -5.46 46.38 -43.03
C ALA A 5 -6.03 46.66 -41.62
N PHE A 6 -7.04 45.87 -41.19
CA PHE A 6 -7.34 45.37 -39.83
C PHE A 6 -8.64 44.54 -39.95
N ASN A 7 -8.61 43.19 -39.93
CA ASN A 7 -8.68 42.23 -38.78
C ASN A 7 -9.92 42.44 -37.88
N SER A 8 -10.66 41.43 -37.41
CA SER A 8 -10.44 39.98 -37.32
C SER A 8 -11.71 39.27 -36.81
N GLU A 9 -12.04 38.08 -37.35
CA GLU A 9 -12.83 37.03 -36.69
C GLU A 9 -11.88 35.88 -36.32
N HIS A 10 -11.86 35.46 -35.04
CA HIS A 10 -11.82 34.07 -34.55
C HIS A 10 -11.39 33.98 -33.06
N ASP A 11 -12.24 33.32 -32.28
CA ASP A 11 -12.05 32.69 -30.95
C ASP A 11 -11.99 31.14 -31.19
N PRO A 12 -11.49 30.22 -30.34
CA PRO A 12 -10.97 30.32 -28.96
C PRO A 12 -9.66 29.55 -28.66
N LEU A 13 -9.14 29.64 -27.43
CA LEU A 13 -8.07 28.81 -26.83
C LEU A 13 -6.60 29.07 -27.24
N SER A 14 -6.15 30.32 -27.18
CA SER A 14 -4.71 30.64 -27.06
C SER A 14 -4.40 31.10 -25.63
N GLY A 15 -3.90 30.19 -24.81
CA GLY A 15 -3.30 30.49 -23.51
C GLY A 15 -1.99 29.75 -23.41
N ASP A 16 -0.93 30.42 -23.84
CA ASP A 16 0.45 29.94 -23.83
C ASP A 16 0.86 29.37 -22.47
N SER A 17 1.61 28.28 -22.52
CA SER A 17 2.29 27.64 -21.39
C SER A 17 3.21 28.62 -20.68
N VAL A 18 2.81 29.11 -19.50
CA VAL A 18 3.68 29.88 -18.61
C VAL A 18 4.16 28.96 -17.48
N TRP A 19 5.40 28.46 -17.58
CA TRP A 19 6.20 27.89 -16.47
C TRP A 19 7.67 28.06 -16.76
N ASN A 20 8.39 28.95 -16.07
CA ASN A 20 9.81 29.15 -16.35
C ASN A 20 10.80 29.10 -15.16
N ASP A 21 10.46 29.46 -13.91
CA ASP A 21 11.52 29.51 -12.87
C ASP A 21 11.51 28.35 -11.86
N GLU A 22 10.35 27.88 -11.39
CA GLU A 22 10.27 26.94 -10.27
C GLU A 22 10.67 25.49 -10.63
N ILE A 23 10.27 24.98 -11.80
CA ILE A 23 10.66 23.63 -12.26
C ILE A 23 12.15 23.57 -12.61
N ALA A 24 12.71 24.67 -13.14
CA ALA A 24 14.14 24.79 -13.40
C ALA A 24 14.95 24.82 -12.10
N CYS A 25 14.48 25.54 -11.07
CA CYS A 25 15.05 25.50 -9.71
C CYS A 25 14.99 24.10 -9.09
N LEU A 26 13.83 23.42 -9.15
CA LEU A 26 13.67 22.04 -8.66
C LEU A 26 14.60 21.03 -9.36
N MET A 27 14.92 21.27 -10.63
CA MET A 27 15.85 20.46 -11.42
C MET A 27 17.32 20.81 -11.13
N ALA A 28 17.63 22.07 -10.81
CA ALA A 28 18.97 22.59 -10.51
C ALA A 28 19.42 22.29 -9.07
N ASP A 29 18.50 22.24 -8.10
CA ASP A 29 18.77 22.01 -6.68
C ASP A 29 18.98 20.53 -6.31
N SER A 30 19.22 19.65 -7.28
CA SER A 30 19.56 18.24 -7.07
C SER A 30 20.97 18.00 -6.46
N VAL A 31 21.50 19.00 -5.77
CA VAL A 31 22.67 18.91 -4.88
C VAL A 31 22.29 19.44 -3.50
N PHE A 32 21.43 18.74 -2.76
CA PHE A 32 21.33 18.94 -1.31
C PHE A 32 21.34 17.61 -0.54
N HIS A 33 22.22 17.61 0.47
CA HIS A 33 22.38 16.58 1.48
C HIS A 33 21.11 16.42 2.32
N PHE A 34 20.96 15.20 2.84
CA PHE A 34 20.01 14.85 3.90
C PHE A 34 19.95 15.92 5.00
N ALA A 35 18.74 16.30 5.37
CA ALA A 35 18.40 16.69 6.73
C ALA A 35 17.37 15.68 7.25
N ASP A 36 17.70 15.07 8.39
CA ASP A 36 16.84 14.21 9.19
C ASP A 36 15.52 14.91 9.58
N ASP A 37 14.51 14.07 9.82
CA ASP A 37 13.32 14.25 10.65
C ASP A 37 12.76 15.67 10.87
N GLN A 38 11.52 15.89 10.39
CA GLN A 38 10.33 16.23 11.19
C GLN A 38 9.12 16.33 10.24
N GLN A 39 8.36 15.23 10.10
CA GLN A 39 7.01 15.27 9.54
C GLN A 39 6.07 15.88 10.59
N LYS A 40 5.58 17.10 10.35
CA LYS A 40 4.40 17.62 11.06
C LYS A 40 3.17 16.80 10.67
N GLU A 41 2.59 16.13 11.66
CA GLU A 41 1.29 15.48 11.56
C GLU A 41 0.20 16.49 11.17
N LEU A 42 -0.64 16.14 10.19
CA LEU A 42 -1.88 16.85 9.90
C LEU A 42 -3.03 16.11 10.60
N ASN A 43 -3.80 16.87 11.38
CA ASN A 43 -4.90 16.42 12.24
C ASN A 43 -6.17 16.11 11.41
N PRO A 44 -6.97 15.05 11.70
CA PRO A 44 -8.10 14.64 10.85
C PRO A 44 -9.39 15.50 10.94
N ALA A 45 -9.37 16.63 11.65
CA ALA A 45 -10.61 17.35 12.01
C ALA A 45 -11.00 18.54 11.11
N ASP A 46 -10.22 18.90 10.09
CA ASP A 46 -10.52 20.06 9.22
C ASP A 46 -11.27 19.66 7.94
N THR A 47 -12.36 18.92 8.07
CA THR A 47 -13.26 18.56 6.95
C THR A 47 -14.50 19.44 6.93
N THR A 48 -14.37 20.77 6.84
CA THR A 48 -15.41 21.60 6.21
C THR A 48 -14.84 22.94 5.76
N THR A 49 -15.05 23.26 4.47
CA THR A 49 -14.76 24.54 3.82
C THR A 49 -13.29 24.80 3.49
N ALA A 50 -12.86 24.28 2.34
CA ALA A 50 -11.67 24.81 1.69
C ALA A 50 -11.67 24.63 0.16
N PHE A 51 -12.00 25.72 -0.54
CA PHE A 51 -11.30 26.06 -1.77
C PHE A 51 -9.83 26.36 -1.39
N HIS A 52 -9.02 25.33 -1.07
CA HIS A 52 -7.60 25.52 -0.83
C HIS A 52 -6.89 25.62 -2.18
N SER A 53 -6.42 26.84 -2.43
CA SER A 53 -5.34 27.20 -3.33
C SER A 53 -4.33 26.07 -3.49
N HIS A 54 -4.39 25.37 -4.63
CA HIS A 54 -3.26 24.56 -5.07
C HIS A 54 -2.14 25.55 -5.45
N GLN A 55 -1.31 25.96 -4.49
CA GLN A 55 0.01 26.50 -4.80
C GLN A 55 0.83 25.33 -5.35
N GLY A 56 0.61 25.01 -6.62
CA GLY A 56 1.29 23.92 -7.30
C GLY A 56 2.74 24.28 -7.56
N MET A 57 3.63 23.29 -7.50
CA MET A 57 5.05 23.39 -7.89
C MET A 57 5.24 23.53 -9.42
N GLY A 58 4.15 23.39 -10.16
CA GLY A 58 4.16 23.10 -11.59
C GLY A 58 2.78 22.90 -12.16
N HIS A 59 2.65 23.01 -13.48
CA HIS A 59 1.73 22.18 -14.24
C HIS A 59 2.47 21.52 -15.40
N ILE A 60 2.06 20.30 -15.75
CA ILE A 60 2.45 19.63 -16.99
C ILE A 60 1.16 19.32 -17.72
N ASP A 61 0.97 19.93 -18.90
CA ASP A 61 -0.34 19.90 -19.57
C ASP A 61 -1.42 20.40 -18.59
N LYS A 62 -2.58 19.74 -18.50
CA LYS A 62 -3.64 20.03 -17.53
C LYS A 62 -3.31 19.68 -16.07
N TYR A 63 -2.24 18.94 -15.79
CA TYR A 63 -1.98 18.37 -14.46
C TYR A 63 -1.24 19.35 -13.55
N VAL A 64 -1.82 19.72 -12.42
CA VAL A 64 -1.21 20.61 -11.43
C VAL A 64 -0.30 19.80 -10.50
N LEU A 65 1.01 20.03 -10.53
CA LEU A 65 1.98 19.30 -9.71
C LEU A 65 1.89 19.76 -8.25
N THR A 66 1.69 18.83 -7.32
CA THR A 66 1.46 19.14 -5.90
C THR A 66 2.62 18.74 -4.99
N SER A 67 3.31 17.63 -5.27
CA SER A 67 4.51 17.21 -4.53
C SER A 67 5.38 16.22 -5.30
N VAL A 68 6.65 16.07 -4.92
CA VAL A 68 7.54 15.01 -5.46
C VAL A 68 7.29 13.72 -4.68
N LEU A 69 6.93 12.64 -5.40
CA LEU A 69 6.78 11.29 -4.84
C LEU A 69 8.08 10.50 -4.87
N GLY A 70 8.97 10.78 -5.83
CA GLY A 70 10.26 10.12 -5.91
C GLY A 70 11.14 10.63 -7.05
N THR A 71 12.44 10.38 -6.93
CA THR A 71 13.44 10.68 -7.94
C THR A 71 14.20 9.39 -8.26
N GLY A 72 14.55 9.19 -9.53
CA GLY A 72 15.26 7.99 -9.95
C GLY A 72 16.04 8.17 -11.24
N GLY A 73 16.77 7.12 -11.64
CA GLY A 73 17.67 7.15 -12.79
C GLY A 73 17.00 7.36 -14.16
N MET A 74 15.66 7.42 -14.23
CA MET A 74 14.93 7.74 -15.47
C MET A 74 14.18 9.07 -15.40
N GLY A 75 14.01 9.67 -14.21
CA GLY A 75 13.15 10.84 -14.07
C GLY A 75 12.70 11.14 -12.65
N ILE A 76 11.82 12.13 -12.57
CA ILE A 76 11.16 12.58 -11.35
C ILE A 76 9.69 12.16 -11.44
N VAL A 77 9.13 11.71 -10.33
CA VAL A 77 7.73 11.31 -10.20
C VAL A 77 7.05 12.28 -9.25
N PHE A 78 5.98 12.90 -9.71
CA PHE A 78 5.19 13.89 -8.98
C PHE A 78 3.82 13.32 -8.64
N ARG A 79 3.28 13.69 -7.48
CA ARG A 79 1.84 13.75 -7.27
C ARG A 79 1.34 14.97 -8.01
N ALA A 80 0.23 14.82 -8.71
CA ALA A 80 -0.42 15.92 -9.41
C ALA A 80 -1.93 15.78 -9.31
N PHE A 81 -2.64 16.89 -9.44
CA PHE A 81 -4.09 16.93 -9.49
C PHE A 81 -4.55 17.04 -10.94
N ASP A 82 -5.49 16.19 -11.36
CA ASP A 82 -6.19 16.30 -12.64
C ASP A 82 -7.49 17.10 -12.44
N PRO A 83 -7.55 18.38 -12.84
CA PRO A 83 -8.73 19.22 -12.64
C PRO A 83 -9.93 18.79 -13.48
N SER A 84 -9.73 17.98 -14.53
CA SER A 84 -10.85 17.51 -15.37
C SER A 84 -11.57 16.30 -14.78
N GLU A 85 -10.88 15.51 -13.94
CA GLU A 85 -11.41 14.31 -13.31
C GLU A 85 -11.57 14.46 -11.78
N ASP A 86 -11.22 15.64 -11.24
CA ASP A 86 -11.26 15.98 -9.81
C ASP A 86 -10.59 14.92 -8.92
N CYS A 87 -9.39 14.49 -9.31
CA CYS A 87 -8.67 13.44 -8.60
C CYS A 87 -7.14 13.59 -8.67
N ASP A 88 -6.46 12.94 -7.72
CA ASP A 88 -5.01 12.83 -7.72
C ASP A 88 -4.51 11.78 -8.73
N VAL A 89 -3.42 12.13 -9.40
CA VAL A 89 -2.68 11.29 -10.34
C VAL A 89 -1.19 11.34 -10.04
N CYS A 90 -0.43 10.49 -10.72
CA CYS A 90 1.01 10.47 -10.68
C CYS A 90 1.56 10.90 -12.05
N VAL A 91 2.49 11.87 -12.09
CA VAL A 91 3.14 12.33 -13.32
C VAL A 91 4.62 12.02 -13.26
N LYS A 92 5.08 11.13 -14.14
CA LYS A 92 6.51 10.80 -14.30
C LYS A 92 7.07 11.64 -15.44
N LEU A 93 8.12 12.41 -15.17
CA LEU A 93 8.84 13.25 -16.13
C LEU A 93 10.27 12.75 -16.31
N MET A 94 10.71 12.53 -17.55
CA MET A 94 12.07 12.08 -17.82
C MET A 94 13.10 13.14 -17.42
N SER A 95 14.19 12.71 -16.77
CA SER A 95 15.25 13.64 -16.36
C SER A 95 16.06 14.15 -17.56
N HIS A 96 16.36 15.46 -17.55
CA HIS A 96 17.18 16.12 -18.56
C HIS A 96 18.69 15.88 -18.37
N THR A 97 19.12 15.38 -17.20
CA THR A 97 20.53 15.16 -16.84
C THR A 97 21.09 13.80 -17.28
N LEU A 98 20.27 12.99 -17.96
CA LEU A 98 20.69 11.66 -18.42
C LEU A 98 21.77 11.76 -19.50
N LYS A 99 22.89 11.04 -19.28
CA LYS A 99 24.04 10.98 -20.21
C LYS A 99 23.65 10.41 -21.58
N ASP A 100 22.70 9.48 -21.62
CA ASP A 100 22.21 8.83 -22.84
C ASP A 100 20.71 9.10 -23.04
N LYS A 101 20.41 10.35 -23.44
CA LYS A 101 19.03 10.84 -23.61
C LYS A 101 18.22 10.02 -24.62
N ARG A 102 18.86 9.52 -25.69
CA ARG A 102 18.17 8.77 -26.75
C ARG A 102 17.69 7.41 -26.24
N ASN A 103 18.56 6.65 -25.57
CA ASN A 103 18.15 5.37 -25.01
C ASN A 103 17.17 5.52 -23.84
N ALA A 104 17.32 6.56 -23.01
CA ALA A 104 16.36 6.86 -21.95
C ALA A 104 14.96 7.15 -22.51
N ARG A 105 14.87 7.98 -23.56
CA ARG A 105 13.60 8.29 -24.23
C ARG A 105 12.93 7.05 -24.82
N LEU A 106 13.69 6.22 -25.54
CA LEU A 106 13.16 4.95 -26.09
C LEU A 106 12.64 4.01 -25.00
N ARG A 107 13.29 3.98 -23.83
CA ARG A 107 12.83 3.17 -22.69
C ARG A 107 11.55 3.73 -22.09
N PHE A 108 11.48 5.04 -21.92
CA PHE A 108 10.30 5.73 -21.41
C PHE A 108 9.07 5.51 -22.32
N GLU A 109 9.23 5.66 -23.63
CA GLU A 109 8.17 5.41 -24.62
C GLU A 109 7.71 3.95 -24.62
N ARG A 110 8.64 3.00 -24.42
CA ARG A 110 8.31 1.58 -24.29
C ARG A 110 7.55 1.28 -23.01
N GLU A 111 7.96 1.86 -21.88
CA GLU A 111 7.28 1.73 -20.58
C GLU A 111 5.83 2.17 -20.70
N ALA A 112 5.61 3.36 -21.25
CA ALA A 112 4.26 3.88 -21.48
C ALA A 112 3.46 3.01 -22.46
N SER A 113 4.09 2.48 -23.52
CA SER A 113 3.41 1.58 -24.47
C SER A 113 2.94 0.28 -23.81
N MET A 114 3.71 -0.29 -22.88
CA MET A 114 3.33 -1.50 -22.14
C MET A 114 2.22 -1.23 -21.12
N LEU A 115 2.32 -0.16 -20.34
CA LEU A 115 1.25 0.26 -19.41
C LEU A 115 -0.09 0.43 -20.14
N ARG A 116 -0.05 0.88 -21.39
CA ARG A 116 -1.21 1.01 -22.27
C ARG A 116 -1.91 -0.31 -22.57
N MET A 117 -1.17 -1.42 -22.62
CA MET A 117 -1.67 -2.74 -23.00
C MET A 117 -2.31 -3.50 -21.82
N VAL A 118 -2.04 -3.09 -20.58
CA VAL A 118 -2.48 -3.80 -19.38
C VAL A 118 -3.61 -3.03 -18.70
N ARG A 119 -4.71 -3.71 -18.41
CA ARG A 119 -5.83 -3.16 -17.62
C ARG A 119 -6.15 -4.11 -16.48
N HIS A 120 -5.69 -3.78 -15.27
CA HIS A 120 -5.92 -4.58 -14.09
C HIS A 120 -5.88 -3.71 -12.83
N HIS A 121 -6.65 -4.03 -11.79
CA HIS A 121 -6.69 -3.21 -10.56
C HIS A 121 -5.36 -3.24 -9.78
N ASN A 122 -4.55 -4.29 -9.94
CA ASN A 122 -3.21 -4.41 -9.36
C ASN A 122 -2.08 -3.85 -10.22
N VAL A 123 -2.38 -3.09 -11.29
CA VAL A 123 -1.37 -2.46 -12.15
C VAL A 123 -1.80 -1.02 -12.39
N VAL A 124 -0.89 -0.06 -12.20
CA VAL A 124 -1.24 1.34 -12.47
C VAL A 124 -1.61 1.53 -13.94
N ARG A 125 -2.62 2.37 -14.17
CA ARG A 125 -3.12 2.65 -15.51
C ARG A 125 -2.43 3.88 -16.07
N LEU A 126 -1.94 3.78 -17.30
CA LEU A 126 -1.56 4.96 -18.07
C LEU A 126 -2.80 5.79 -18.42
N LEU A 127 -2.79 7.07 -18.07
CA LEU A 127 -3.86 8.03 -18.37
C LEU A 127 -3.51 8.82 -19.64
N GLN A 128 -2.33 9.42 -19.65
CA GLN A 128 -1.86 10.27 -20.75
C GLN A 128 -0.34 10.19 -20.88
N GLN A 129 0.17 10.53 -22.07
CA GLN A 129 1.59 10.79 -22.26
C GLN A 129 1.77 11.97 -23.21
N GLY A 130 2.88 12.67 -23.08
CA GLY A 130 3.21 13.80 -23.95
C GLY A 130 4.69 14.12 -23.95
N ASN A 131 5.03 15.27 -24.51
CA ASN A 131 6.34 15.87 -24.35
C ASN A 131 6.16 17.29 -23.82
N VAL A 132 7.01 17.70 -22.89
CA VAL A 132 7.11 19.08 -22.40
C VAL A 132 8.34 19.72 -23.01
N LYS A 133 8.19 20.93 -23.55
CA LYS A 133 9.33 21.72 -24.04
C LYS A 133 9.83 22.59 -22.90
N LEU A 134 11.13 22.49 -22.61
CA LEU A 134 11.84 23.38 -21.71
C LEU A 134 12.21 24.68 -22.44
N GLU A 135 12.49 25.74 -21.68
CA GLU A 135 12.95 27.04 -22.19
C GLU A 135 14.16 26.93 -23.12
N ASN A 136 15.10 26.05 -22.77
CA ASN A 136 16.31 25.79 -23.56
C ASN A 136 16.03 25.04 -24.89
N GLY A 137 14.76 24.88 -25.26
CA GLY A 137 14.29 24.19 -26.45
C GLY A 137 14.29 22.67 -26.34
N THR A 138 14.74 22.09 -25.22
CA THR A 138 14.77 20.64 -25.02
C THR A 138 13.36 20.10 -24.82
N SER A 139 13.01 19.04 -25.55
CA SER A 139 11.74 18.33 -25.37
C SER A 139 11.94 17.07 -24.52
N LEU A 140 11.19 16.93 -23.44
CA LEU A 140 11.25 15.79 -22.51
C LEU A 140 9.92 15.03 -22.49
N PRO A 141 9.92 13.70 -22.60
CA PRO A 141 8.70 12.92 -22.46
C PRO A 141 8.22 12.90 -21.01
N TRP A 142 6.89 12.89 -20.86
CA TRP A 142 6.21 12.70 -19.59
C TRP A 142 5.04 11.73 -19.76
N MET A 143 4.61 11.12 -18.67
CA MET A 143 3.38 10.33 -18.62
C MET A 143 2.63 10.52 -17.31
N ALA A 144 1.30 10.62 -17.42
CA ALA A 144 0.38 10.59 -16.29
C ALA A 144 -0.18 9.18 -16.12
N MET A 145 -0.21 8.72 -14.87
CA MET A 145 -0.72 7.41 -14.46
C MET A 145 -1.64 7.55 -13.25
N SER A 146 -2.53 6.59 -13.04
CA SER A 146 -3.35 6.52 -11.83
C SER A 146 -2.46 6.51 -10.58
N LEU A 147 -2.82 7.29 -9.56
CA LEU A 147 -2.11 7.25 -8.29
C LEU A 147 -2.46 5.95 -7.54
N ALA A 148 -1.45 5.14 -7.21
CA ALA A 148 -1.64 4.00 -6.33
C ALA A 148 -1.65 4.49 -4.86
N PRO A 149 -2.69 4.19 -4.07
CA PRO A 149 -2.74 4.58 -2.67
C PRO A 149 -1.79 3.70 -1.83
N GLY A 150 -1.07 4.32 -0.88
CA GLY A 150 -0.26 3.61 0.10
C GLY A 150 1.25 3.84 -0.02
N ARG A 151 2.04 2.87 0.46
CA ARG A 151 3.51 2.96 0.54
C ARG A 151 4.20 1.86 -0.26
N PRO A 152 5.42 2.11 -0.75
CA PRO A 152 6.25 1.05 -1.32
C PRO A 152 6.52 -0.09 -0.34
N LEU A 153 6.44 -1.34 -0.82
CA LEU A 153 6.60 -2.54 0.01
C LEU A 153 7.98 -2.62 0.68
N ASP A 154 9.05 -2.10 0.07
CA ASP A 154 10.37 -2.01 0.70
C ASP A 154 10.35 -1.13 1.96
N LYS A 155 9.57 -0.06 1.95
CA LYS A 155 9.42 0.84 3.12
C LYS A 155 8.62 0.17 4.22
N LEU A 156 7.58 -0.58 3.87
CA LEU A 156 6.81 -1.37 4.84
C LEU A 156 7.66 -2.46 5.48
N LEU A 157 8.42 -3.20 4.67
CA LEU A 157 9.35 -4.23 5.17
C LEU A 157 10.44 -3.63 6.06
N LYS A 158 10.95 -2.44 5.74
CA LYS A 158 11.92 -1.74 6.61
C LYS A 158 11.30 -1.32 7.96
N LYS A 159 10.03 -0.90 7.96
CA LYS A 159 9.30 -0.43 9.14
C LYS A 159 8.90 -1.60 10.05
N GLU A 160 8.40 -2.67 9.48
CA GLU A 160 7.74 -3.76 10.22
C GLU A 160 8.60 -5.04 10.32
N GLY A 161 9.66 -5.15 9.51
CA GLY A 161 10.52 -6.32 9.43
C GLY A 161 9.87 -7.46 8.64
N ARG A 162 9.08 -8.28 9.32
CA ARG A 162 8.49 -9.51 8.77
C ARG A 162 6.97 -9.46 8.84
N PHE A 163 6.29 -10.08 7.88
CA PHE A 163 4.83 -10.11 7.83
C PHE A 163 4.26 -11.42 8.39
N ALA A 164 3.02 -11.34 8.89
CA ALA A 164 2.20 -12.48 9.24
C ALA A 164 1.79 -13.27 7.97
N GLU A 165 1.58 -14.58 8.10
CA GLU A 165 1.26 -15.47 6.97
C GLU A 165 0.08 -14.96 6.14
N ASN A 166 -1.02 -14.59 6.79
CA ASN A 166 -2.23 -14.11 6.11
C ASN A 166 -1.96 -12.89 5.23
N ARG A 167 -1.11 -11.97 5.71
CA ARG A 167 -0.71 -10.78 4.96
C ARG A 167 0.20 -11.13 3.78
N ILE A 168 1.14 -12.06 3.97
CA ILE A 168 2.00 -12.59 2.89
C ILE A 168 1.13 -13.23 1.79
N LEU A 169 0.15 -14.06 2.17
CA LEU A 169 -0.76 -14.71 1.24
C LEU A 169 -1.63 -13.70 0.50
N TRP A 170 -2.16 -12.69 1.20
CA TRP A 170 -2.98 -11.64 0.59
C TRP A 170 -2.18 -10.81 -0.43
N ILE A 171 -1.06 -10.21 -0.01
CA ILE A 171 -0.19 -9.41 -0.89
C ILE A 171 0.34 -10.26 -2.04
N GLY A 172 0.70 -11.53 -1.77
CA GLY A 172 1.15 -12.47 -2.79
C GLY A 172 0.11 -12.72 -3.87
N LYS A 173 -1.17 -12.86 -3.50
CA LYS A 173 -2.29 -13.03 -4.46
C LYS A 173 -2.48 -11.77 -5.30
N GLU A 174 -2.50 -10.59 -4.69
CA GLU A 174 -2.66 -9.33 -5.42
C GLU A 174 -1.49 -9.09 -6.39
N LEU A 175 -0.26 -9.36 -5.96
CA LEU A 175 0.93 -9.30 -6.81
C LEU A 175 0.82 -10.25 -8.02
N THR A 176 0.45 -11.50 -7.77
CA THR A 176 0.44 -12.52 -8.82
C THR A 176 -0.75 -12.37 -9.77
N ARG A 177 -1.88 -11.81 -9.33
CA ARG A 177 -3.00 -11.40 -10.20
C ARG A 177 -2.60 -10.26 -11.14
N GLY A 178 -1.97 -9.20 -10.61
CA GLY A 178 -1.40 -8.12 -11.43
C GLY A 178 -0.38 -8.64 -12.44
N LEU A 179 0.50 -9.53 -12.00
CA LEU A 179 1.51 -10.14 -12.86
C LEU A 179 0.90 -11.04 -13.95
N ALA A 180 -0.17 -11.77 -13.63
CA ALA A 180 -0.89 -12.58 -14.63
C ALA A 180 -1.46 -11.71 -15.76
N ALA A 181 -2.06 -10.56 -15.45
CA ALA A 181 -2.55 -9.63 -16.46
C ALA A 181 -1.42 -9.05 -17.33
N ILE A 182 -0.25 -8.79 -16.74
CA ILE A 182 0.95 -8.37 -17.49
C ILE A 182 1.40 -9.47 -18.46
N HIS A 183 1.48 -10.71 -17.98
CA HIS A 183 1.91 -11.86 -18.78
C HIS A 183 0.91 -12.19 -19.91
N GLU A 184 -0.39 -12.04 -19.65
CA GLU A 184 -1.46 -12.21 -20.64
C GLU A 184 -1.35 -11.19 -21.78
N ALA A 185 -0.92 -9.96 -21.48
CA ALA A 185 -0.60 -8.95 -22.48
C ALA A 185 0.71 -9.21 -23.26
N GLY A 186 1.36 -10.36 -23.04
CA GLY A 186 2.63 -10.75 -23.70
C GLY A 186 3.85 -10.00 -23.17
N ILE A 187 3.75 -9.38 -21.99
CA ILE A 187 4.80 -8.57 -21.38
C ILE A 187 5.50 -9.39 -20.29
N VAL A 188 6.83 -9.29 -20.21
CA VAL A 188 7.63 -9.80 -19.08
C VAL A 188 8.16 -8.57 -18.34
N HIS A 189 7.93 -8.49 -17.03
CA HIS A 189 8.21 -7.29 -16.23
C HIS A 189 9.72 -7.04 -16.03
N ARG A 190 10.50 -8.09 -15.71
CA ARG A 190 11.98 -8.12 -15.61
C ARG A 190 12.64 -7.27 -14.51
N ASP A 191 11.91 -6.49 -13.73
CA ASP A 191 12.44 -5.68 -12.62
C ASP A 191 11.45 -5.65 -11.45
N LEU A 192 10.84 -6.79 -11.18
CA LEU A 192 9.90 -6.92 -10.08
C LEU A 192 10.68 -6.90 -8.76
N LYS A 193 10.35 -5.95 -7.89
CA LYS A 193 11.00 -5.74 -6.59
C LYS A 193 10.07 -4.96 -5.65
N PRO A 194 10.27 -5.00 -4.32
CA PRO A 194 9.36 -4.35 -3.38
C PRO A 194 9.17 -2.85 -3.59
N SER A 195 10.19 -2.10 -4.05
CA SER A 195 10.03 -0.67 -4.33
C SER A 195 9.20 -0.34 -5.59
N ASN A 196 8.85 -1.34 -6.40
CA ASN A 196 7.92 -1.21 -7.53
C ASN A 196 6.51 -1.69 -7.19
N LEU A 197 6.23 -1.98 -5.91
CA LEU A 197 4.95 -2.46 -5.40
C LEU A 197 4.45 -1.49 -4.35
N ILE A 198 3.34 -0.80 -4.64
CA ILE A 198 2.66 0.05 -3.66
C ILE A 198 1.60 -0.76 -2.97
N VAL A 199 1.59 -0.75 -1.64
CA VAL A 199 0.61 -1.44 -0.81
C VAL A 199 -0.15 -0.39 0.01
N ASP A 200 -1.46 -0.42 -0.11
CA ASP A 200 -2.38 0.35 0.73
C ASP A 200 -2.28 -0.17 2.17
N GLU A 201 -1.84 0.69 3.11
CA GLU A 201 -1.62 0.30 4.50
C GLU A 201 -2.92 -0.12 5.21
N ASN A 202 -4.09 0.29 4.72
CA ASN A 202 -5.38 -0.03 5.32
C ASN A 202 -5.98 -1.32 4.74
N SER A 203 -5.85 -1.53 3.43
CA SER A 203 -6.52 -2.64 2.73
C SER A 203 -5.58 -3.78 2.29
N ASP A 204 -4.27 -3.58 2.40
CA ASP A 204 -3.22 -4.43 1.81
C ASP A 204 -3.40 -4.69 0.31
N ARG A 205 -4.22 -3.89 -0.37
CA ARG A 205 -4.31 -3.93 -1.84
C ARG A 205 -3.00 -3.44 -2.43
N LEU A 206 -2.54 -4.16 -3.44
CA LEU A 206 -1.25 -3.90 -4.07
C LEU A 206 -1.43 -3.36 -5.49
N SER A 207 -0.58 -2.43 -5.88
CA SER A 207 -0.42 -1.96 -7.26
C SER A 207 1.02 -2.05 -7.73
N ILE A 208 1.22 -2.61 -8.92
CA ILE A 208 2.51 -2.64 -9.63
C ILE A 208 2.66 -1.33 -10.41
N ILE A 209 3.76 -0.60 -10.19
CA ILE A 209 3.90 0.79 -10.67
C ILE A 209 4.91 1.02 -11.81
N ASP A 210 5.83 0.11 -12.11
CA ASP A 210 6.92 0.36 -13.08
C ASP A 210 7.35 -0.91 -13.80
N PHE A 211 7.44 -0.87 -15.13
CA PHE A 211 8.05 -1.94 -15.92
C PHE A 211 9.53 -1.62 -16.18
N GLY A 212 10.43 -2.17 -15.37
CA GLY A 212 11.86 -1.85 -15.41
C GLY A 212 12.65 -2.39 -16.61
N LEU A 213 12.19 -2.15 -17.85
CA LEU A 213 12.98 -2.26 -19.08
C LEU A 213 14.18 -1.29 -19.15
N ALA A 214 14.44 -0.58 -18.05
CA ALA A 214 15.49 0.42 -17.88
C ALA A 214 16.93 -0.11 -17.95
N ARG A 215 17.17 -1.42 -17.87
CA ARG A 215 18.52 -1.96 -17.66
C ARG A 215 19.06 -2.70 -18.89
N PRO A 216 20.07 -2.18 -19.60
CA PRO A 216 20.86 -2.99 -20.50
C PRO A 216 21.64 -4.02 -19.65
N LEU A 217 21.27 -5.30 -19.78
CA LEU A 217 21.93 -6.44 -19.11
C LEU A 217 23.43 -6.55 -19.41
N ARG A 218 23.94 -5.83 -20.43
CA ARG A 218 25.28 -6.05 -20.98
C ARG A 218 26.40 -5.16 -20.43
N ASN A 219 26.14 -4.00 -19.82
CA ASN A 219 27.19 -3.00 -19.50
C ASN A 219 27.13 -2.38 -18.09
N SER A 220 26.74 -3.12 -17.05
CA SER A 220 26.73 -2.61 -15.68
C SER A 220 28.02 -2.92 -14.92
N THR A 221 29.17 -2.46 -15.42
CA THR A 221 30.41 -2.33 -14.63
C THR A 221 30.39 -1.11 -13.71
N MET A 222 29.45 -0.19 -13.89
CA MET A 222 29.23 0.99 -13.04
C MET A 222 27.95 0.86 -12.21
N ILE A 223 27.86 -0.13 -11.33
CA ILE A 223 27.00 -0.03 -10.16
C ILE A 223 27.84 0.70 -9.11
N THR A 224 27.59 1.99 -8.95
CA THR A 224 28.35 2.88 -8.06
C THR A 224 28.21 2.44 -6.60
N ARG A 225 29.33 2.57 -5.88
CA ARG A 225 29.64 2.01 -4.54
C ARG A 225 28.87 2.59 -3.34
N SER A 226 27.77 3.30 -3.57
CA SER A 226 26.83 3.77 -2.54
C SER A 226 25.46 3.75 -3.22
N ASP A 227 24.52 2.87 -2.90
CA ASP A 227 23.91 2.70 -1.58
C ASP A 227 23.89 1.25 -1.07
N GLN A 228 24.39 1.07 0.14
CA GLN A 228 24.49 -0.13 1.00
C GLN A 228 23.79 -1.42 0.49
N LEU A 229 24.62 -2.33 -0.06
CA LEU A 229 24.34 -3.72 -0.47
C LEU A 229 23.28 -3.94 -1.57
N LEU A 230 23.58 -3.54 -2.81
CA LEU A 230 23.00 -4.10 -4.05
C LEU A 230 21.49 -4.46 -3.97
N GLY A 231 20.66 -3.57 -3.45
CA GLY A 231 19.27 -3.89 -3.09
C GLY A 231 18.40 -4.31 -4.28
N THR A 232 18.52 -3.66 -5.46
CA THR A 232 17.72 -4.04 -6.64
C THR A 232 18.16 -5.36 -7.28
N PRO A 233 19.48 -5.64 -7.47
CA PRO A 233 19.93 -6.91 -8.02
C PRO A 233 19.56 -8.16 -7.22
N ALA A 234 19.26 -8.03 -5.93
CA ALA A 234 18.87 -9.16 -5.07
C ALA A 234 17.58 -9.87 -5.52
N TYR A 235 16.74 -9.19 -6.30
CA TYR A 235 15.48 -9.73 -6.84
C TYR A 235 15.60 -10.27 -8.28
N MET A 236 16.78 -10.19 -8.89
CA MET A 236 17.02 -10.69 -10.24
C MET A 236 17.14 -12.22 -10.27
N SER A 237 16.60 -12.81 -11.33
CA SER A 237 16.65 -14.26 -11.57
C SER A 237 18.04 -14.73 -12.04
N PRO A 238 18.37 -16.03 -11.87
CA PRO A 238 19.62 -16.60 -12.38
C PRO A 238 19.81 -16.41 -13.89
N GLU A 239 18.75 -16.54 -14.68
CA GLU A 239 18.79 -16.33 -16.14
C GLU A 239 19.08 -14.88 -16.54
N GLN A 240 18.63 -13.89 -15.75
CA GLN A 240 19.03 -12.50 -15.94
C GLN A 240 20.53 -12.30 -15.70
N PHE A 241 21.09 -12.91 -14.64
CA PHE A 241 22.54 -12.89 -14.40
C PHE A 241 23.36 -13.64 -15.46
N LYS A 242 22.75 -14.57 -16.20
CA LYS A 242 23.36 -15.24 -17.36
C LYS A 242 23.28 -14.40 -18.64
N GLY A 243 22.41 -13.39 -18.67
CA GLY A 243 22.07 -12.67 -19.91
C GLY A 243 21.30 -13.54 -20.90
N ALA A 244 20.67 -14.63 -20.44
CA ALA A 244 19.79 -15.45 -21.26
C ALA A 244 18.48 -14.69 -21.55
N PRO A 245 17.78 -14.96 -22.67
CA PRO A 245 16.49 -14.34 -22.94
C PRO A 245 15.49 -14.68 -21.81
N PRO A 246 15.02 -13.68 -21.04
CA PRO A 246 14.08 -13.94 -19.96
C PRO A 246 12.67 -14.17 -20.52
N ASP A 247 12.00 -15.21 -20.01
CA ASP A 247 10.58 -15.44 -20.20
C ASP A 247 9.78 -15.03 -18.96
N HIS A 248 8.47 -15.26 -18.94
CA HIS A 248 7.60 -14.89 -17.81
C HIS A 248 8.01 -15.57 -16.48
N ARG A 249 8.74 -16.69 -16.52
CA ARG A 249 9.21 -17.41 -15.32
C ARG A 249 10.33 -16.66 -14.61
N THR A 250 10.98 -15.71 -15.29
CA THR A 250 11.89 -14.75 -14.66
C THR A 250 11.18 -13.94 -13.59
N ASP A 251 9.97 -13.44 -13.88
CA ASP A 251 9.21 -12.68 -12.89
C ASP A 251 8.73 -13.56 -11.74
N LEU A 252 8.42 -14.84 -12.02
CA LEU A 252 8.02 -15.80 -10.97
C LEU A 252 9.13 -16.07 -9.96
N TYR A 253 10.39 -16.06 -10.39
CA TYR A 253 11.52 -16.10 -9.46
C TYR A 253 11.53 -14.87 -8.57
N SER A 254 11.38 -13.67 -9.15
CA SER A 254 11.31 -12.42 -8.39
C SER A 254 10.13 -12.41 -7.41
N VAL A 255 8.97 -12.96 -7.76
CA VAL A 255 7.85 -13.20 -6.84
C VAL A 255 8.31 -14.08 -5.67
N GLY A 256 9.00 -15.19 -5.94
CA GLY A 256 9.56 -16.06 -4.90
C GLY A 256 10.52 -15.33 -3.95
N VAL A 257 11.38 -14.47 -4.50
CA VAL A 257 12.27 -13.61 -3.69
C VAL A 257 11.45 -12.64 -2.83
N ILE A 258 10.42 -12.00 -3.37
CA ILE A 258 9.56 -11.06 -2.63
C ILE A 258 8.79 -11.75 -1.51
N LEU A 259 8.16 -12.92 -1.79
CA LEU A 259 7.47 -13.71 -0.77
C LEU A 259 8.43 -14.14 0.35
N TYR A 260 9.65 -14.58 -0.01
CA TYR A 260 10.71 -14.87 0.95
C TYR A 260 11.06 -13.64 1.78
N THR A 261 11.25 -12.47 1.15
CA THR A 261 11.57 -11.23 1.86
C THR A 261 10.46 -10.83 2.82
N MET A 262 9.19 -10.99 2.47
CA MET A 262 8.09 -10.74 3.42
C MET A 262 8.10 -11.71 4.61
N ALA A 263 8.49 -12.97 4.38
CA ALA A 263 8.61 -13.98 5.44
C ALA A 263 9.82 -13.73 6.36
N ALA A 264 11.00 -13.46 5.79
CA ALA A 264 12.27 -13.41 6.50
C ALA A 264 12.72 -11.97 6.88
N GLY A 265 12.11 -10.95 6.28
CA GLY A 265 12.45 -9.53 6.42
C GLY A 265 13.64 -9.09 5.56
N ILE A 266 14.37 -10.05 5.00
CA ILE A 266 15.53 -9.83 4.12
C ILE A 266 15.45 -10.78 2.91
N PRO A 267 16.02 -10.41 1.74
CA PRO A 267 16.05 -11.31 0.59
C PRO A 267 16.94 -12.53 0.83
N PRO A 268 16.68 -13.65 0.14
CA PRO A 268 17.39 -14.93 0.32
C PRO A 268 18.88 -14.86 -0.03
N PHE A 269 19.27 -13.91 -0.88
CA PHE A 269 20.65 -13.71 -1.28
C PHE A 269 21.03 -12.24 -1.16
N VAL A 270 21.98 -11.96 -0.27
CA VAL A 270 22.59 -10.64 -0.08
C VAL A 270 24.09 -10.79 -0.27
N ALA A 271 24.79 -9.82 -0.85
CA ALA A 271 26.25 -9.79 -0.89
C ALA A 271 26.79 -8.36 -1.03
N ASN A 272 28.07 -8.18 -0.67
CA ASN A 272 28.73 -6.88 -0.67
C ASN A 272 29.19 -6.44 -2.08
N ASP A 273 29.23 -7.36 -3.04
CA ASP A 273 29.64 -7.08 -4.41
C ASP A 273 28.85 -7.90 -5.44
N TRP A 274 28.88 -7.43 -6.69
CA TRP A 274 28.08 -7.97 -7.79
C TRP A 274 28.46 -9.42 -8.12
N SER A 275 29.75 -9.76 -8.04
CA SER A 275 30.23 -11.09 -8.38
C SER A 275 29.78 -12.11 -7.33
N ALA A 276 29.90 -11.76 -6.04
CA ALA A 276 29.43 -12.58 -4.94
C ALA A 276 27.90 -12.75 -4.98
N LEU A 277 27.14 -11.68 -5.23
CA LEU A 277 25.68 -11.77 -5.37
C LEU A 277 25.29 -12.67 -6.54
N ARG A 278 25.92 -12.46 -7.71
CA ARG A 278 25.72 -13.31 -8.89
C ARG A 278 25.98 -14.77 -8.55
N ASN A 279 27.09 -15.09 -7.88
CA ASN A 279 27.39 -16.47 -7.53
C ASN A 279 26.32 -17.06 -6.58
N ARG A 280 25.93 -16.33 -5.53
CA ARG A 280 24.86 -16.76 -4.59
C ARG A 280 23.52 -17.00 -5.30
N VAL A 281 23.12 -16.09 -6.19
CA VAL A 281 21.87 -16.27 -6.96
C VAL A 281 21.97 -17.46 -7.92
N MET A 282 23.14 -17.70 -8.51
CA MET A 282 23.33 -18.74 -9.53
C MET A 282 23.49 -20.16 -8.96
N THR A 283 24.19 -20.30 -7.83
CA THR A 283 24.60 -21.60 -7.28
C THR A 283 24.24 -21.79 -5.82
N GLY A 284 23.97 -20.70 -5.10
CA GLY A 284 23.63 -20.73 -3.67
C GLY A 284 22.23 -21.28 -3.42
N LYS A 285 22.08 -21.90 -2.24
CA LYS A 285 20.79 -22.29 -1.68
C LYS A 285 20.33 -21.19 -0.73
N ALA A 286 19.05 -20.80 -0.84
CA ALA A 286 18.45 -19.89 0.13
C ALA A 286 18.44 -20.57 1.51
N GLU A 287 18.51 -19.77 2.57
CA GLU A 287 18.30 -20.31 3.91
C GLU A 287 16.88 -20.91 3.97
N PRO A 288 16.71 -22.12 4.52
CA PRO A 288 15.42 -22.79 4.51
C PRO A 288 14.36 -22.00 5.29
N VAL A 289 13.18 -21.76 4.70
CA VAL A 289 12.14 -20.92 5.33
C VAL A 289 11.57 -21.61 6.58
N ASP A 290 11.58 -22.94 6.62
CA ASP A 290 11.22 -23.75 7.78
C ASP A 290 12.08 -23.49 9.01
N GLN A 291 13.36 -23.14 8.83
CA GLN A 291 14.25 -22.79 9.94
C GLN A 291 14.03 -21.36 10.43
N LEU A 292 13.76 -20.43 9.50
CA LEU A 292 13.57 -19.01 9.80
C LEU A 292 12.18 -18.66 10.33
N ARG A 293 11.17 -19.37 9.85
CA ARG A 293 9.74 -19.14 10.06
C ARG A 293 8.97 -20.47 10.14
N PRO A 294 9.21 -21.28 11.19
CA PRO A 294 8.48 -22.54 11.41
C PRO A 294 6.98 -22.33 11.68
N ASP A 295 6.57 -21.10 11.96
CA ASP A 295 5.19 -20.65 12.14
C ASP A 295 4.41 -20.56 10.82
N LEU A 296 5.06 -20.57 9.65
CA LEU A 296 4.37 -20.56 8.36
C LEU A 296 3.89 -21.96 7.94
N SER A 297 2.79 -22.01 7.18
CA SER A 297 2.28 -23.25 6.58
C SER A 297 3.33 -23.92 5.71
N GLU A 298 3.23 -25.25 5.62
CA GLU A 298 4.04 -26.02 4.67
C GLU A 298 3.75 -25.60 3.23
N GLY A 299 2.50 -25.29 2.90
CA GLY A 299 2.10 -24.83 1.58
C GLY A 299 2.83 -23.56 1.14
N LEU A 300 2.88 -22.54 2.00
CA LEU A 300 3.60 -21.30 1.69
C LEU A 300 5.10 -21.51 1.59
N ARG A 301 5.69 -22.28 2.52
CA ARG A 301 7.13 -22.59 2.52
C ARG A 301 7.54 -23.31 1.24
N GLN A 302 6.80 -24.36 0.87
CA GLN A 302 7.05 -25.13 -0.35
C GLN A 302 6.88 -24.29 -1.60
N LEU A 303 5.87 -23.42 -1.66
CA LEU A 303 5.67 -22.51 -2.78
C LEU A 303 6.85 -21.55 -2.97
N ILE A 304 7.34 -20.93 -1.88
CA ILE A 304 8.52 -20.05 -1.93
C ILE A 304 9.72 -20.82 -2.48
N HIS A 305 9.98 -22.03 -1.98
CA HIS A 305 11.08 -22.86 -2.46
C HIS A 305 10.96 -23.23 -3.94
N THR A 306 9.77 -23.60 -4.40
CA THR A 306 9.51 -23.90 -5.82
C THR A 306 9.73 -22.70 -6.73
N LEU A 307 9.35 -21.49 -6.31
CA LEU A 307 9.58 -20.26 -7.09
C LEU A 307 11.06 -19.88 -7.14
N LEU A 308 11.83 -20.19 -6.09
CA LEU A 308 13.28 -19.94 -6.00
C LEU A 308 14.15 -20.97 -6.73
N GLU A 309 13.55 -21.94 -7.42
CA GLU A 309 14.29 -22.91 -8.25
C GLU A 309 15.17 -22.22 -9.30
N LYS A 310 16.41 -22.72 -9.42
CA LYS A 310 17.42 -22.10 -10.30
C LYS A 310 17.16 -22.39 -11.77
N ASN A 311 16.55 -23.55 -12.05
CA ASN A 311 16.09 -23.91 -13.38
C ASN A 311 14.65 -23.38 -13.57
N PRO A 312 14.40 -22.45 -14.52
CA PRO A 312 13.06 -21.94 -14.77
C PRO A 312 12.02 -23.03 -15.10
N ALA A 313 12.44 -24.18 -15.63
CA ALA A 313 11.55 -25.31 -15.92
C ALA A 313 11.07 -26.07 -14.68
N ARG A 314 11.68 -25.84 -13.51
CA ARG A 314 11.26 -26.43 -12.22
C ARG A 314 10.39 -25.50 -11.38
N ARG A 315 10.19 -24.26 -11.83
CA ARG A 315 9.24 -23.32 -11.22
C ARG A 315 7.82 -23.64 -11.69
N LEU A 316 6.84 -22.97 -11.10
CA LEU A 316 5.46 -22.99 -11.60
C LEU A 316 5.38 -22.42 -13.04
N ALA A 317 4.42 -22.92 -13.81
CA ALA A 317 4.35 -22.68 -15.25
C ALA A 317 3.89 -21.26 -15.64
N SER A 318 3.13 -20.57 -14.78
CA SER A 318 2.54 -19.26 -15.04
C SER A 318 2.21 -18.51 -13.74
N ALA A 319 2.00 -17.19 -13.81
CA ALA A 319 1.54 -16.40 -12.68
C ALA A 319 0.16 -16.86 -12.17
N VAL A 320 -0.74 -17.28 -13.07
CA VAL A 320 -2.04 -17.89 -12.71
C VAL A 320 -1.87 -19.15 -11.87
N ALA A 321 -0.90 -20.01 -12.20
CA ALA A 321 -0.59 -21.18 -11.39
C ALA A 321 -0.09 -20.80 -9.98
N VAL A 322 0.62 -19.67 -9.84
CA VAL A 322 1.02 -19.14 -8.53
C VAL A 322 -0.18 -18.63 -7.74
N VAL A 323 -1.12 -17.92 -8.37
CA VAL A 323 -2.37 -17.48 -7.73
C VAL A 323 -3.12 -18.68 -7.15
N HIS A 324 -3.34 -19.72 -7.96
CA HIS A 324 -4.03 -20.93 -7.49
C HIS A 324 -3.26 -21.64 -6.37
N ALA A 325 -1.93 -21.70 -6.45
CA ALA A 325 -1.11 -22.26 -5.39
C ALA A 325 -1.29 -21.48 -4.08
N LEU A 326 -1.28 -20.14 -4.11
CA LEU A 326 -1.50 -19.27 -2.96
C LEU A 326 -2.91 -19.40 -2.38
N GLU A 327 -3.93 -19.55 -3.23
CA GLU A 327 -5.32 -19.76 -2.82
C GLU A 327 -5.54 -21.14 -2.19
N SER A 328 -4.73 -22.13 -2.57
CA SER A 328 -4.77 -23.49 -2.03
C SER A 328 -3.93 -23.65 -0.75
N VAL A 329 -3.15 -22.63 -0.37
CA VAL A 329 -2.44 -22.66 0.91
C VAL A 329 -3.46 -22.55 2.03
N GLU A 330 -3.61 -23.63 2.79
CA GLU A 330 -4.23 -23.57 4.10
C GLU A 330 -3.23 -22.89 5.04
N PRO A 331 -3.49 -21.64 5.48
CA PRO A 331 -2.59 -20.97 6.40
C PRO A 331 -2.45 -21.84 7.64
N LYS A 332 -1.24 -21.88 8.19
CA LYS A 332 -1.05 -22.47 9.50
C LYS A 332 -1.74 -21.50 10.42
N VAL A 333 -2.98 -21.84 10.80
CA VAL A 333 -3.70 -21.11 11.83
C VAL A 333 -2.69 -20.95 12.96
N GLU A 334 -2.32 -19.72 13.30
CA GLU A 334 -1.48 -19.47 14.45
C GLU A 334 -2.13 -20.17 15.64
N SER A 335 -1.58 -21.32 16.00
CA SER A 335 -1.76 -21.94 17.30
C SER A 335 -0.76 -21.35 18.29
N ALA A 336 -0.33 -20.11 18.07
CA ALA A 336 0.10 -19.25 19.16
C ALA A 336 -1.17 -18.76 19.87
N ALA A 337 -1.61 -19.55 20.86
CA ALA A 337 -2.57 -19.19 21.91
C ALA A 337 -3.95 -18.67 21.46
N HIS A 338 -4.86 -19.59 21.13
CA HIS A 338 -6.28 -19.33 21.33
C HIS A 338 -6.92 -20.54 22.00
N ASP A 339 -6.63 -20.70 23.28
CA ASP A 339 -7.69 -21.13 24.18
C ASP A 339 -8.88 -20.17 23.92
N PRO A 340 -10.10 -20.65 23.60
CA PRO A 340 -11.29 -19.81 23.56
C PRO A 340 -11.48 -18.95 24.83
N SER A 341 -10.80 -19.29 25.94
CA SER A 341 -10.70 -18.48 27.15
C SER A 341 -9.88 -17.17 27.01
N ALA A 342 -9.03 -17.04 25.98
CA ALA A 342 -8.15 -15.89 25.76
C ALA A 342 -8.70 -14.86 24.74
N TRP A 343 -9.83 -15.16 24.08
CA TRP A 343 -10.48 -14.16 23.24
C TRP A 343 -11.03 -13.04 24.10
N CYS A 344 -10.79 -11.81 23.65
CA CYS A 344 -11.50 -10.65 24.14
C CYS A 344 -13.00 -10.82 23.84
N ARG A 345 -13.81 -10.94 24.88
CA ARG A 345 -15.26 -11.16 24.79
C ARG A 345 -15.98 -9.83 24.83
N VAL A 346 -16.58 -9.46 23.71
CA VAL A 346 -17.29 -8.19 23.57
C VAL A 346 -18.76 -8.43 23.34
N ILE A 347 -19.61 -7.67 24.02
CA ILE A 347 -21.02 -7.61 23.69
C ILE A 347 -21.28 -6.32 22.93
N LEU A 348 -21.87 -6.45 21.74
CA LEU A 348 -22.41 -5.34 20.96
C LEU A 348 -23.90 -5.19 21.31
N ALA A 349 -24.26 -4.10 21.98
CA ALA A 349 -25.64 -3.71 22.25
C ALA A 349 -26.12 -2.79 21.12
N ASP A 350 -26.76 -3.40 20.12
CA ASP A 350 -27.18 -2.76 18.88
C ASP A 350 -28.37 -3.55 18.32
N ASP A 351 -29.45 -2.87 17.96
CA ASP A 351 -30.68 -3.50 17.45
C ASP A 351 -30.63 -3.77 15.94
N ASP A 352 -29.61 -3.26 15.23
CA ASP A 352 -29.39 -3.55 13.82
C ASP A 352 -28.74 -4.93 13.64
N GLU A 353 -29.57 -5.94 13.36
CA GLU A 353 -29.15 -7.33 13.16
C GLU A 353 -28.20 -7.50 11.95
N GLN A 354 -28.34 -6.70 10.89
CA GLN A 354 -27.49 -6.80 9.71
C GLN A 354 -26.09 -6.26 9.99
N PHE A 355 -26.04 -5.09 10.63
CA PHE A 355 -24.80 -4.48 11.06
C PHE A 355 -24.06 -5.39 12.05
N GLY A 356 -24.75 -5.90 13.07
CA GLY A 356 -24.14 -6.74 14.10
C GLY A 356 -23.63 -8.08 13.57
N LYS A 357 -24.38 -8.78 12.68
CA LYS A 357 -23.87 -10.00 12.02
C LYS A 357 -22.59 -9.73 11.24
N ALA A 358 -22.55 -8.61 10.51
CA ALA A 358 -21.39 -8.23 9.73
C ALA A 358 -20.19 -7.87 10.64
N ALA A 359 -20.42 -7.14 11.74
CA ALA A 359 -19.40 -6.80 12.73
C ALA A 359 -18.84 -8.06 13.42
N ILE A 360 -19.69 -8.98 13.86
CA ILE A 360 -19.28 -10.24 14.49
C ILE A 360 -18.38 -11.05 13.56
N HIS A 361 -18.76 -11.20 12.28
CA HIS A 361 -17.97 -11.95 11.31
C HIS A 361 -16.58 -11.35 11.12
N ARG A 362 -16.50 -10.02 11.00
CA ARG A 362 -15.24 -9.31 10.76
C ARG A 362 -14.34 -9.29 12.00
N MET A 363 -14.93 -9.16 13.19
CA MET A 363 -14.20 -9.18 14.47
C MET A 363 -13.65 -10.57 14.83
N LYS A 364 -14.33 -11.64 14.40
CA LYS A 364 -13.82 -13.01 14.56
C LYS A 364 -12.48 -13.22 13.84
N LEU A 365 -12.31 -12.62 12.66
CA LEU A 365 -11.04 -12.66 11.91
C LEU A 365 -9.91 -11.86 12.59
N LYS A 366 -10.27 -11.02 13.57
CA LYS A 366 -9.36 -10.17 14.33
C LYS A 366 -9.17 -10.66 15.79
N GLY A 367 -9.61 -11.88 16.12
CA GLY A 367 -9.40 -12.49 17.44
C GLY A 367 -10.28 -11.92 18.56
N VAL A 368 -11.42 -11.30 18.22
CA VAL A 368 -12.41 -10.79 19.17
C VAL A 368 -13.65 -11.67 19.14
N ALA A 369 -14.05 -12.20 20.30
CA ALA A 369 -15.27 -12.96 20.49
C ALA A 369 -16.46 -12.01 20.71
N MET A 370 -17.07 -11.55 19.62
CA MET A 370 -18.20 -10.63 19.70
C MET A 370 -19.54 -11.36 19.68
N ARG A 371 -20.48 -10.96 20.55
CA ARG A 371 -21.89 -11.38 20.53
C ARG A 371 -22.77 -10.13 20.51
N GLN A 372 -23.89 -10.19 19.80
CA GLN A 372 -24.84 -9.09 19.75
C GLN A 372 -25.98 -9.32 20.76
N ALA A 373 -26.38 -8.27 21.45
CA ALA A 373 -27.65 -8.17 22.16
C ALA A 373 -28.54 -7.20 21.39
N LEU A 374 -29.78 -7.62 21.09
CA LEU A 374 -30.75 -6.80 20.34
C LEU A 374 -31.63 -5.98 21.28
N THR A 375 -31.65 -6.31 22.57
CA THR A 375 -32.42 -5.59 23.60
C THR A 375 -31.62 -5.38 24.89
N PRO A 376 -31.92 -4.35 25.70
CA PRO A 376 -31.28 -4.17 27.00
C PRO A 376 -31.41 -5.39 27.91
N PHE A 377 -32.56 -6.07 27.88
CA PHE A 377 -32.77 -7.29 28.66
C PHE A 377 -31.77 -8.40 28.28
N GLU A 378 -31.55 -8.62 26.98
CA GLU A 378 -30.54 -9.56 26.49
C GLU A 378 -29.13 -9.15 26.89
N LEU A 379 -28.81 -7.87 26.80
CA LEU A 379 -27.52 -7.32 27.18
C LEU A 379 -27.19 -7.62 28.65
N PHE A 380 -28.07 -7.26 29.59
CA PHE A 380 -27.85 -7.50 31.02
C PHE A 380 -27.84 -8.99 31.37
N ARG A 381 -28.64 -9.82 30.68
CA ARG A 381 -28.57 -11.28 30.79
C ARG A 381 -27.19 -11.80 30.39
N MET A 382 -26.67 -11.37 29.25
CA MET A 382 -25.37 -11.80 28.71
C MET A 382 -24.19 -11.30 29.54
N ILE A 383 -24.26 -10.08 30.10
CA ILE A 383 -23.25 -9.56 31.03
C ILE A 383 -23.16 -10.40 32.31
N SER A 384 -24.28 -10.99 32.72
CA SER A 384 -24.36 -11.82 33.93
C SER A 384 -23.89 -13.27 33.72
N GLU A 385 -23.67 -13.70 32.47
CA GLU A 385 -23.13 -15.03 32.15
C GLU A 385 -21.68 -15.18 32.67
N LYS A 386 -21.24 -16.41 32.97
CA LYS A 386 -19.84 -16.69 33.37
C LYS A 386 -19.17 -17.64 32.38
N PRO A 387 -17.98 -17.30 31.86
CA PRO A 387 -17.23 -16.08 32.17
C PRO A 387 -17.84 -14.86 31.41
N GLY A 388 -18.01 -13.71 32.08
CA GLY A 388 -18.69 -12.51 31.55
C GLY A 388 -17.82 -11.69 30.60
N PRO A 389 -18.35 -10.65 29.92
CA PRO A 389 -17.61 -9.93 28.88
C PRO A 389 -16.43 -9.13 29.43
N ASP A 390 -15.45 -8.90 28.55
CA ASP A 390 -14.28 -8.05 28.79
C ASP A 390 -14.55 -6.58 28.43
N ALA A 391 -15.49 -6.31 27.52
CA ALA A 391 -16.02 -4.97 27.25
C ALA A 391 -17.43 -5.02 26.64
N VAL A 392 -18.10 -3.86 26.64
CA VAL A 392 -19.41 -3.68 25.99
C VAL A 392 -19.35 -2.49 25.05
N LEU A 393 -19.81 -2.68 23.81
CA LEU A 393 -20.11 -1.60 22.87
C LEU A 393 -21.60 -1.29 22.94
N VAL A 394 -21.98 -0.04 23.18
CA VAL A 394 -23.38 0.39 23.29
C VAL A 394 -23.70 1.39 22.18
N ASP A 395 -24.66 1.05 21.32
CA ASP A 395 -25.24 2.03 20.40
C ASP A 395 -26.06 3.08 21.14
N MET A 396 -25.88 4.35 20.79
CA MET A 396 -26.66 5.46 21.33
C MET A 396 -28.12 5.42 20.83
N ALA A 397 -28.36 4.77 19.69
CA ALA A 397 -29.69 4.54 19.13
C ALA A 397 -30.06 3.05 19.27
N TYR A 398 -30.13 2.54 20.50
CA TYR A 398 -30.37 1.11 20.75
C TYR A 398 -31.88 0.78 20.75
N GLY A 399 -32.46 0.69 19.55
CA GLY A 399 -33.88 0.45 19.34
C GLY A 399 -34.78 1.53 19.96
N ASP A 400 -35.84 1.11 20.65
CA ASP A 400 -36.77 2.00 21.36
C ASP A 400 -36.19 2.56 22.68
N HIS A 401 -34.93 2.23 23.01
CA HIS A 401 -34.27 2.61 24.25
C HIS A 401 -33.15 3.63 23.99
N ASP A 402 -32.99 4.61 24.88
CA ASP A 402 -31.83 5.51 24.83
C ASP A 402 -30.59 4.77 25.34
N GLY A 403 -29.58 4.60 24.47
CA GLY A 403 -28.32 3.97 24.85
C GLY A 403 -27.64 4.64 26.06
N MET A 404 -27.91 5.93 26.31
CA MET A 404 -27.43 6.63 27.50
C MET A 404 -28.01 6.09 28.81
N ASP A 405 -29.26 5.64 28.83
CA ASP A 405 -29.86 5.04 30.02
C ASP A 405 -29.21 3.69 30.33
N VAL A 406 -28.93 2.91 29.28
CA VAL A 406 -28.18 1.66 29.40
C VAL A 406 -26.78 1.91 29.93
N VAL A 407 -26.07 2.94 29.44
CA VAL A 407 -24.75 3.33 29.97
C VAL A 407 -24.83 3.68 31.45
N ARG A 408 -25.80 4.51 31.89
CA ARG A 408 -25.97 4.87 33.31
C ARG A 408 -26.16 3.64 34.18
N GLN A 409 -27.07 2.76 33.78
CA GLN A 409 -27.34 1.51 34.50
C GLN A 409 -26.10 0.59 34.54
N LEU A 410 -25.33 0.48 33.45
CA LEU A 410 -24.07 -0.26 33.43
C LEU A 410 -23.01 0.33 34.36
N ARG A 411 -22.96 1.65 34.54
CA ARG A 411 -22.05 2.30 35.50
C ARG A 411 -22.47 2.04 36.95
N GLU A 412 -23.77 1.98 37.22
CA GLU A 412 -24.28 1.65 38.56
C GLU A 412 -24.06 0.18 38.93
N GLU A 413 -24.38 -0.75 38.03
CA GLU A 413 -24.33 -2.19 38.31
C GLU A 413 -22.94 -2.81 38.10
N ARG A 414 -22.14 -2.28 37.17
CA ARG A 414 -20.83 -2.83 36.76
C ARG A 414 -19.82 -1.70 36.46
N PRO A 415 -19.43 -0.88 37.45
CA PRO A 415 -18.56 0.28 37.23
C PRO A 415 -17.20 -0.10 36.60
N GLU A 416 -16.67 -1.27 36.93
CA GLU A 416 -15.36 -1.76 36.44
C GLU A 416 -15.37 -2.27 35.00
N LEU A 417 -16.55 -2.58 34.42
CA LEU A 417 -16.64 -3.13 33.07
C LEU A 417 -16.30 -2.04 32.03
N PRO A 418 -15.36 -2.23 31.11
CA PRO A 418 -15.11 -1.25 30.05
C PRO A 418 -16.32 -1.08 29.13
N VAL A 419 -16.75 0.18 28.92
CA VAL A 419 -17.86 0.53 28.04
C VAL A 419 -17.39 1.49 26.96
N LEU A 420 -17.69 1.14 25.72
CA LEU A 420 -17.45 1.90 24.50
C LEU A 420 -18.78 2.30 23.90
N VAL A 421 -18.84 3.48 23.28
CA VAL A 421 -20.08 3.99 22.70
C VAL A 421 -20.03 4.02 21.19
N LEU A 422 -21.05 3.48 20.52
CA LEU A 422 -21.28 3.68 19.10
C LEU A 422 -22.24 4.85 18.92
N THR A 423 -21.85 5.84 18.12
CA THR A 423 -22.67 7.03 17.85
C THR A 423 -22.73 7.33 16.36
N SER A 424 -23.80 7.97 15.91
CA SER A 424 -23.82 8.60 14.59
C SER A 424 -23.10 9.95 14.66
N ALA A 425 -22.53 10.42 13.54
CA ALA A 425 -21.88 11.73 13.49
C ALA A 425 -22.78 12.91 13.92
N ARG A 426 -24.11 12.71 13.97
CA ARG A 426 -25.10 13.71 14.40
C ARG A 426 -25.32 13.75 15.91
N SER A 427 -24.69 12.87 16.69
CA SER A 427 -24.97 12.67 18.12
C SER A 427 -23.71 12.79 18.99
N ILE A 428 -22.81 13.71 18.65
CA ILE A 428 -21.55 13.98 19.37
C ILE A 428 -21.81 14.37 20.82
N ASP A 429 -22.87 15.14 21.12
CA ASP A 429 -23.21 15.55 22.48
C ASP A 429 -23.48 14.36 23.42
N LYS A 430 -24.09 13.28 22.89
CA LYS A 430 -24.31 12.03 23.63
C LYS A 430 -23.00 11.30 23.91
N ALA A 431 -22.09 11.27 22.95
CA ALA A 431 -20.75 10.69 23.16
C ALA A 431 -19.99 11.46 24.25
N VAL A 432 -19.99 12.79 24.21
CA VAL A 432 -19.36 13.63 25.26
C VAL A 432 -20.00 13.39 26.63
N ALA A 433 -21.33 13.25 26.69
CA ALA A 433 -22.03 12.92 27.93
C ALA A 433 -21.66 11.52 28.45
N ALA A 434 -21.52 10.52 27.57
CA ALA A 434 -21.10 9.17 27.94
C ALA A 434 -19.67 9.13 28.48
N MET A 435 -18.74 9.91 27.89
CA MET A 435 -17.38 10.05 28.41
C MET A 435 -17.37 10.61 29.84
N LYS A 436 -18.24 11.59 30.15
CA LYS A 436 -18.38 12.12 31.52
C LYS A 436 -18.93 11.10 32.52
N LEU A 437 -19.64 10.06 32.04
CA LEU A 437 -20.11 8.94 32.85
C LEU A 437 -19.05 7.83 33.01
N GLY A 438 -17.85 8.00 32.43
CA GLY A 438 -16.74 7.06 32.57
C GLY A 438 -16.67 5.97 31.51
N CYS A 439 -17.32 6.17 30.34
CA CYS A 439 -17.01 5.39 29.14
C CYS A 439 -15.55 5.60 28.72
N LYS A 440 -14.94 4.57 28.12
CA LYS A 440 -13.50 4.56 27.81
C LYS A 440 -13.18 5.22 26.49
N ASP A 441 -14.05 5.08 25.50
CA ASP A 441 -13.92 5.71 24.18
C ASP A 441 -15.27 5.70 23.44
N PHE A 442 -15.32 6.32 22.26
CA PHE A 442 -16.46 6.28 21.34
C PHE A 442 -16.03 6.02 19.90
N LEU A 443 -16.96 5.48 19.10
CA LEU A 443 -16.77 5.18 17.69
C LEU A 443 -17.95 5.72 16.88
N CYS A 444 -17.66 6.28 15.71
CA CYS A 444 -18.67 6.78 14.79
C CYS A 444 -19.09 5.71 13.78
N LYS A 445 -20.40 5.53 13.57
CA LYS A 445 -20.92 4.72 12.45
C LYS A 445 -20.80 5.50 11.12
N PRO A 446 -20.46 4.84 9.99
CA PRO A 446 -20.14 3.41 9.85
C PRO A 446 -18.74 3.07 10.38
N LEU A 447 -18.62 1.89 11.01
CA LEU A 447 -17.36 1.44 11.61
C LEU A 447 -16.35 0.96 10.56
N GLU A 448 -15.15 1.53 10.57
CA GLU A 448 -13.99 0.97 9.88
C GLU A 448 -13.40 -0.17 10.72
N ASP A 449 -13.21 -1.34 10.10
CA ASP A 449 -12.93 -2.60 10.81
C ASP A 449 -11.63 -2.58 11.63
N ASP A 450 -10.58 -1.93 11.13
CA ASP A 450 -9.31 -1.85 11.83
C ASP A 450 -9.34 -0.85 12.99
N ASN A 451 -10.19 0.18 12.90
CA ASN A 451 -10.40 1.13 13.99
C ASN A 451 -11.15 0.47 15.15
N LEU A 452 -12.18 -0.33 14.85
CA LEU A 452 -12.95 -1.06 15.85
C LEU A 452 -12.10 -2.07 16.63
N ALA A 453 -11.33 -2.91 15.93
CA ALA A 453 -10.50 -3.93 16.58
C ALA A 453 -9.37 -3.32 17.43
N ARG A 454 -8.78 -2.21 16.97
CA ARG A 454 -7.75 -1.48 17.71
C ARG A 454 -8.33 -0.86 18.98
N VAL A 455 -9.41 -0.10 18.87
CA VAL A 455 -10.05 0.58 20.02
C VAL A 455 -10.51 -0.43 21.07
N ILE A 456 -11.08 -1.57 20.67
CA ILE A 456 -11.45 -2.65 21.60
C ILE A 456 -10.23 -3.16 22.39
N ARG A 457 -9.09 -3.39 21.72
CA ARG A 457 -7.87 -3.90 22.37
C ARG A 457 -7.24 -2.87 23.30
N ASP A 458 -7.12 -1.62 22.83
CA ASP A 458 -6.57 -0.51 23.61
C ASP A 458 -7.45 -0.22 24.85
N THR A 459 -8.74 -0.54 24.79
CA THR A 459 -9.68 -0.38 25.91
C THR A 459 -9.56 -1.48 26.98
N ILE A 460 -9.16 -2.68 26.58
CA ILE A 460 -9.15 -3.88 27.44
C ILE A 460 -7.76 -4.14 28.02
N VAL A 461 -6.70 -3.73 27.32
CA VAL A 461 -5.32 -3.78 27.81
C VAL A 461 -4.93 -2.38 28.30
N PRO A 462 -4.76 -2.16 29.61
CA PRO A 462 -4.30 -0.87 30.10
C PRO A 462 -2.94 -0.51 29.49
N ASN A 463 -2.79 0.72 29.01
CA ASN A 463 -1.49 1.29 28.66
C ASN A 463 -0.62 1.41 29.92
N ASP A 464 0.16 0.38 30.24
CA ASP A 464 1.32 0.51 31.13
C ASP A 464 2.49 1.10 30.34
N ARG A 465 2.39 2.40 30.00
CA ARG A 465 3.54 3.24 29.60
C ARG A 465 3.32 4.69 29.98
N THR A 466 3.45 4.96 31.27
CA THR A 466 4.08 6.19 31.78
C THR A 466 4.81 5.84 33.08
N ASP A 467 6.06 6.28 33.16
CA ASP A 467 6.97 6.32 34.32
C ASP A 467 7.91 5.12 34.55
N ALA A 468 9.06 5.17 33.86
CA ALA A 468 10.40 4.96 34.44
C ALA A 468 11.48 5.50 33.48
#